data_AF-K3X5X1-F1
#
_entry.id   AF-K3X5X1-F1
#
_cell.length_a   1.000
_cell.length_b   1.000
_cell.length_c   1.000
_cell.angle_alpha   90.00
_cell.angle_beta   90.00
_cell.angle_gamma   90.00
#
_symmetry.space_group_name_H-M   'P 1'
#
loop_
_entity.id
_entity.type
_entity.pdbx_description
1 polymer ?
#
loop_
_entity_poly.entity_id
_entity_poly.type
_entity_poly.pdbx_seq_one_letter_code
_entity_poly.pdbx_strand_id
1 'polypeptide(L)'
;MECAFESTTNVYLGQWLVWSSLRTDAVCTIDNDRTRIRFLRSGVYLINLKVLYQKCSDDDVCRMELNLDGKPLQSCAFPTATGSGVTSWYSLTVPVVEGQVLTVKKRCHTYVPKASLTLTLVN
;
A
#
# COMPACT_ATOMS: atom_id res chain seq x y z
N MET A 1 10.02 2.77 -15.44
CA MET A 1 10.11 3.93 -14.52
C MET A 1 9.41 3.54 -13.22
N GLU A 2 9.94 3.88 -12.05
CA GLU A 2 9.47 3.32 -10.77
C GLU A 2 9.54 4.29 -9.58
N CYS A 3 8.51 4.26 -8.74
CA CYS A 3 8.56 4.84 -7.40
C CYS A 3 8.63 3.77 -6.32
N ALA A 4 9.34 4.06 -5.23
CA ALA A 4 9.43 3.18 -4.06
C ALA A 4 9.19 3.94 -2.76
N PHE A 5 8.38 3.34 -1.89
CA PHE A 5 7.93 3.93 -0.62
C PHE A 5 8.02 2.94 0.53
N GLU A 6 8.15 3.47 1.74
CA GLU A 6 8.12 2.72 2.98
C GLU A 6 7.19 3.38 3.99
N SER A 7 6.48 2.59 4.79
CA SER A 7 5.60 3.14 5.82
C SER A 7 6.42 3.67 7.00
N THR A 8 6.08 4.84 7.54
CA THR A 8 6.82 5.46 8.65
C THR A 8 6.17 5.25 10.01
N THR A 9 4.95 4.74 10.07
CA THR A 9 4.18 4.60 11.32
C THR A 9 3.54 3.24 11.43
N ASN A 10 3.41 2.80 12.67
CA ASN A 10 2.54 1.70 13.05
C ASN A 10 1.10 2.03 12.67
N VAL A 11 0.39 1.06 12.07
CA VAL A 11 -0.98 1.30 11.57
C VAL A 11 -2.00 0.51 12.40
N TYR A 12 -2.89 1.23 13.07
CA TYR A 12 -4.04 0.69 13.79
C TYR A 12 -5.25 0.55 12.87
N LEU A 13 -6.27 -0.19 13.31
CA LEU A 13 -7.48 -0.43 12.51
C LEU A 13 -8.08 0.88 11.98
N GLY A 14 -8.42 0.91 10.69
CA GLY A 14 -9.10 2.04 10.07
C GLY A 14 -8.17 3.19 9.66
N GLN A 15 -6.87 3.11 9.97
CA GLN A 15 -5.89 4.13 9.60
C GLN A 15 -5.32 3.90 8.20
N TRP A 16 -4.88 5.01 7.60
CA TRP A 16 -4.14 5.03 6.35
C TRP A 16 -2.65 4.82 6.62
N LEU A 17 -1.96 4.20 5.66
CA LEU A 17 -0.50 4.12 5.72
C LEU A 17 0.09 5.49 5.44
N VAL A 18 1.06 5.88 6.27
CA VAL A 18 1.87 7.10 6.10
C VAL A 18 3.19 6.69 5.46
N TRP A 19 3.57 7.33 4.36
CA TRP A 19 4.68 6.93 3.49
C TRP A 19 5.86 7.89 3.55
N SER A 20 7.07 7.34 3.52
CA SER A 20 8.30 8.01 3.11
C SER A 20 8.69 7.59 1.71
N SER A 21 9.21 8.53 0.92
CA SER A 21 9.85 8.19 -0.35
C SER A 21 11.23 7.60 -0.08
N LEU A 22 11.48 6.45 -0.69
CA LEU A 22 12.83 5.91 -0.87
C LEU A 22 13.36 6.31 -2.24
N ARG A 23 12.47 6.36 -3.24
CA ARG A 23 12.75 6.80 -4.61
C ARG A 23 11.50 7.42 -5.22
N THR A 24 11.61 8.63 -5.71
CA THR A 24 10.58 9.28 -6.54
C THR A 24 11.15 9.53 -7.93
N ASP A 25 10.81 8.67 -8.88
CA ASP A 25 10.96 8.99 -10.30
C ASP A 25 9.87 10.00 -10.72
N ALA A 26 10.02 10.61 -11.88
CA ALA A 26 9.07 11.58 -12.46
C ALA A 26 7.73 10.96 -12.94
N VAL A 27 7.24 9.93 -12.25
CA VAL A 27 5.99 9.20 -12.53
C VAL A 27 5.01 9.22 -11.36
N CYS A 28 5.48 9.53 -10.15
CA CYS A 28 4.59 9.70 -9.00
C CYS A 28 5.25 10.54 -7.89
N THR A 29 4.45 11.06 -6.96
CA THR A 29 4.91 11.85 -5.81
C THR A 29 4.04 11.56 -4.58
N ILE A 30 4.54 11.92 -3.38
CA ILE A 30 3.77 11.85 -2.14
C ILE A 30 3.23 13.25 -1.82
N ASP A 31 1.92 13.35 -1.52
CA ASP A 31 1.31 14.60 -1.05
C ASP A 31 1.76 14.92 0.40
N ASN A 32 1.56 16.17 0.85
CA ASN A 32 2.08 16.67 2.14
C ASN A 32 1.65 15.88 3.39
N ASP A 33 0.46 15.26 3.38
CA ASP A 33 -0.02 14.45 4.51
C ASP A 33 0.60 13.04 4.54
N ARG A 34 1.38 12.70 3.52
CA ARG A 34 2.10 11.44 3.35
C ARG A 34 1.23 10.18 3.28
N THR A 35 -0.09 10.31 3.24
CA THR A 35 -1.02 9.18 3.08
C THR A 35 -1.43 8.94 1.64
N ARG A 36 -1.22 9.96 0.79
CA ARG A 36 -1.63 10.00 -0.61
C ARG A 36 -0.41 9.98 -1.53
N ILE A 37 -0.44 9.07 -2.51
CA ILE A 37 0.55 9.00 -3.58
C ILE A 37 -0.13 9.40 -4.87
N ARG A 38 0.33 10.48 -5.50
CA ARG A 38 -0.22 11.02 -6.72
C ARG A 38 0.59 10.55 -7.92
N PHE A 39 -0.10 10.02 -8.94
CA PHE A 39 0.53 9.66 -10.20
C PHE A 39 0.72 10.89 -11.08
N LEU A 40 1.92 11.05 -11.63
CA LEU A 40 2.32 12.18 -12.47
C LEU A 40 2.34 11.81 -13.96
N ARG A 41 2.04 10.56 -14.30
CA ARG A 41 1.92 10.10 -15.69
C ARG A 41 0.79 9.08 -15.82
N SER A 42 0.02 9.20 -16.89
CA SER A 42 -0.96 8.18 -17.30
C SER A 42 -0.28 6.92 -17.80
N GLY A 43 -0.92 5.77 -17.64
CA GLY A 43 -0.47 4.48 -18.16
C GLY A 43 -0.89 3.30 -17.30
N VAL A 44 -0.31 2.14 -17.57
CA VAL A 44 -0.59 0.93 -16.80
C VAL A 44 0.48 0.75 -15.73
N TYR A 45 0.07 0.69 -14.47
CA TYR A 45 1.00 0.53 -13.34
C TYR A 45 0.89 -0.86 -12.75
N LEU A 46 2.05 -1.48 -12.52
CA LEU A 46 2.17 -2.60 -11.59
C LEU A 46 2.39 -2.04 -10.18
N ILE A 47 1.43 -2.29 -9.31
CA ILE A 47 1.47 -1.94 -7.89
C ILE A 47 1.90 -3.17 -7.11
N ASN A 48 3.02 -3.09 -6.38
CA ASN A 48 3.45 -4.14 -5.45
C ASN A 48 3.44 -3.60 -4.02
N LEU A 49 2.59 -4.17 -3.17
CA LEU A 49 2.51 -3.89 -1.75
C LEU A 49 3.08 -5.07 -0.96
N LYS A 50 4.13 -4.82 -0.19
CA LYS A 50 4.68 -5.75 0.79
C LYS A 50 4.29 -5.28 2.18
N VAL A 51 3.72 -6.16 3.00
CA VAL A 51 3.29 -5.85 4.36
C VAL A 51 3.91 -6.84 5.33
N LEU A 52 4.60 -6.32 6.35
CA LEU A 52 4.95 -7.06 7.55
C LEU A 52 3.85 -6.80 8.58
N TYR A 53 3.20 -7.85 9.07
CA TYR A 53 2.18 -7.75 10.11
C TYR A 53 2.43 -8.76 11.23
N GLN A 54 1.96 -8.44 12.44
CA GLN A 54 1.98 -9.33 13.60
C GLN A 54 0.54 -9.58 14.06
N LYS A 55 0.26 -10.83 14.42
CA LYS A 55 -1.05 -11.28 14.90
C LYS A 55 -1.30 -10.71 16.31
N CYS A 56 -2.51 -10.24 16.58
CA CYS A 56 -2.94 -9.82 17.93
C CYS A 56 -4.03 -10.72 18.54
N SER A 57 -4.66 -11.58 17.73
CA SER A 57 -5.84 -12.40 18.09
C SER A 57 -6.00 -13.55 17.09
N ASP A 58 -6.60 -14.67 17.50
CA ASP A 58 -6.54 -15.90 16.73
C ASP A 58 -7.33 -15.95 15.41
N ASP A 59 -8.19 -14.97 15.15
CA ASP A 59 -9.20 -15.00 14.08
C ASP A 59 -9.08 -13.92 12.99
N ASP A 60 -8.03 -13.09 12.96
CA ASP A 60 -8.01 -11.92 12.07
C ASP A 60 -7.17 -12.11 10.79
N VAL A 61 -7.85 -12.28 9.64
CA VAL A 61 -7.25 -12.08 8.30
C VAL A 61 -6.76 -10.64 8.17
N CYS A 62 -5.48 -10.45 7.85
CA CYS A 62 -4.96 -9.12 7.56
C CYS A 62 -5.57 -8.61 6.25
N ARG A 63 -6.31 -7.51 6.31
CA ARG A 63 -6.99 -6.90 5.17
C ARG A 63 -6.43 -5.52 4.88
N MET A 64 -5.89 -5.38 3.68
CA MET A 64 -5.43 -4.11 3.14
C MET A 64 -6.34 -3.71 1.99
N GLU A 65 -6.69 -2.43 1.93
CA GLU A 65 -7.55 -1.88 0.90
C GLU A 65 -6.77 -0.78 0.17
N LEU A 66 -6.43 -1.05 -1.10
CA LEU A 66 -5.89 -0.05 -1.99
C LEU A 66 -7.06 0.73 -2.58
N ASN A 67 -6.99 2.05 -2.53
CA ASN A 67 -8.00 2.93 -3.11
C ASN A 67 -7.34 3.86 -4.13
N LEU A 68 -7.88 3.89 -5.35
CA LEU A 68 -7.49 4.81 -6.41
C LEU A 68 -8.60 5.83 -6.61
N ASP A 69 -8.29 7.10 -6.38
CA ASP A 69 -9.24 8.21 -6.43
C ASP A 69 -10.50 7.94 -5.57
N GLY A 70 -10.26 7.40 -4.37
CA GLY A 70 -11.31 7.04 -3.41
C GLY A 70 -12.08 5.75 -3.72
N LYS A 71 -11.79 5.05 -4.83
CA LYS A 71 -12.45 3.79 -5.20
C LYS A 71 -11.57 2.59 -4.86
N PRO A 72 -12.10 1.53 -4.21
CA PRO A 72 -11.32 0.35 -3.86
C PRO A 72 -10.91 -0.45 -5.10
N LEU A 73 -9.64 -0.85 -5.18
CA LEU A 73 -9.02 -1.54 -6.32
C LEU A 73 -9.03 -3.09 -6.22
N GLN A 74 -9.84 -3.67 -5.34
CA GLN A 74 -9.81 -5.07 -4.86
C GLN A 74 -9.11 -5.18 -3.50
N SER A 75 -9.78 -5.85 -2.56
CA SER A 75 -9.29 -6.04 -1.19
C SER A 75 -8.24 -7.14 -1.16
N CYS A 76 -7.09 -6.87 -0.54
CA CYS A 76 -6.06 -7.87 -0.28
C CYS A 76 -6.40 -8.59 1.02
N ALA A 77 -6.51 -9.92 0.98
CA ALA A 77 -6.62 -10.75 2.17
C ALA A 77 -5.34 -11.59 2.30
N PHE A 78 -4.64 -11.46 3.42
CA PHE A 78 -3.45 -12.26 3.70
C PHE A 78 -3.78 -13.34 4.74
N PRO A 79 -3.41 -14.61 4.48
CA PRO A 79 -3.67 -15.70 5.41
C PRO A 79 -2.96 -15.45 6.73
N THR A 80 -3.63 -15.75 7.84
CA THR A 80 -3.05 -15.66 9.17
C THR A 80 -1.85 -16.60 9.31
N ALA A 81 -0.74 -16.12 9.85
CA ALA A 81 0.31 -16.97 10.39
C ALA A 81 0.56 -16.65 11.87
N THR A 82 0.80 -17.70 12.64
CA THR A 82 1.16 -17.66 14.07
C THR A 82 2.66 -17.42 14.19
N GLY A 83 3.10 -16.38 14.92
CA GLY A 83 4.53 -16.09 15.13
C GLY A 83 4.93 -14.62 15.17
N SER A 84 6.25 -14.37 15.20
CA SER A 84 6.93 -13.06 15.46
C SER A 84 6.86 -12.02 14.33
N GLY A 85 6.05 -12.25 13.31
CA GLY A 85 5.86 -11.33 12.18
C GLY A 85 5.80 -12.07 10.86
N VAL A 86 4.76 -11.81 10.09
CA VAL A 86 4.49 -12.46 8.80
C VAL A 86 4.63 -11.42 7.72
N THR A 87 5.39 -11.74 6.68
CA THR A 87 5.48 -10.90 5.49
C THR A 87 4.53 -11.46 4.43
N SER A 88 3.74 -10.59 3.83
CA SER A 88 2.93 -10.94 2.66
C SER A 88 3.05 -9.89 1.56
N TRP A 89 2.77 -10.32 0.34
CA TRP A 89 2.91 -9.52 -0.87
C TRP A 89 1.59 -9.51 -1.62
N TYR A 90 1.25 -8.37 -2.20
CA TYR A 90 0.13 -8.19 -3.09
C TYR A 90 0.59 -7.43 -4.32
N SER A 91 0.23 -7.93 -5.49
CA SER A 91 0.57 -7.33 -6.77
C SER A 91 -0.69 -7.15 -7.59
N LEU A 92 -0.87 -5.96 -8.17
CA LEU A 92 -2.00 -5.63 -9.03
C LEU A 92 -1.55 -4.73 -10.18
N THR A 93 -1.98 -5.05 -11.39
CA THR A 93 -1.83 -4.18 -12.54
C THR A 93 -3.10 -3.35 -12.71
N VAL A 94 -2.97 -2.02 -12.76
CA VAL A 94 -4.13 -1.11 -12.87
C VAL A 94 -3.87 0.01 -13.89
N PRO A 95 -4.84 0.34 -14.76
CA PRO A 95 -4.77 1.54 -15.58
C PRO A 95 -4.95 2.78 -14.69
N VAL A 96 -4.08 3.77 -14.89
CA VAL A 96 -4.04 5.01 -14.13
C VAL A 96 -4.03 6.20 -15.09
N VAL A 97 -4.75 7.25 -14.70
CA VAL A 97 -4.72 8.56 -15.34
C VAL A 97 -3.88 9.50 -14.48
N GLU A 98 -3.09 10.34 -15.13
CA GLU A 98 -2.34 11.42 -14.47
C GLU A 98 -3.23 12.23 -13.52
N GLY A 99 -2.69 12.52 -12.33
CA GLY A 99 -3.40 13.24 -11.27
C GLY A 99 -4.20 12.35 -10.33
N GLN A 100 -4.48 11.09 -10.68
CA GLN A 100 -5.12 10.15 -9.76
C GLN A 100 -4.24 9.87 -8.54
N VAL A 101 -4.90 9.50 -7.44
CA VAL A 101 -4.26 9.34 -6.14
C VAL A 101 -4.49 7.93 -5.61
N LEU A 102 -3.41 7.24 -5.25
CA LEU A 102 -3.41 5.99 -4.52
C LEU A 102 -3.35 6.27 -3.01
N THR A 103 -4.19 5.56 -2.26
CA THR A 103 -4.12 5.48 -0.79
C THR A 103 -4.22 4.01 -0.38
N VAL A 104 -3.65 3.68 0.78
CA VAL A 104 -3.70 2.30 1.31
C VAL A 104 -4.23 2.36 2.73
N LYS A 105 -5.36 1.68 2.95
CA LYS A 105 -6.06 1.62 4.23
C LYS A 105 -5.92 0.25 4.86
N LYS A 106 -5.75 0.23 6.17
CA LYS A 106 -5.83 -0.99 6.96
C LYS A 106 -7.26 -1.27 7.40
N ARG A 107 -7.76 -2.48 7.14
CA ARG A 107 -9.13 -2.92 7.46
C ARG A 107 -9.20 -4.06 8.49
N CYS A 108 -8.09 -4.41 9.12
CA CYS A 108 -7.99 -5.50 10.10
C CYS A 108 -7.49 -5.02 11.48
N HIS A 109 -7.73 -5.84 12.50
CA HIS A 109 -7.26 -5.59 13.87
C HIS A 109 -5.76 -5.94 14.05
N THR A 110 -5.17 -6.74 13.16
CA THR A 110 -3.75 -7.15 13.23
C THR A 110 -2.80 -5.96 13.16
N TYR A 111 -1.69 -5.98 13.86
CA TYR A 111 -0.76 -4.85 13.88
C TYR A 111 0.15 -4.85 12.62
N VAL A 112 0.31 -3.69 11.95
CA VAL A 112 1.23 -3.54 10.81
C VAL A 112 2.39 -2.63 11.23
N PRO A 113 3.54 -3.19 11.63
CA PRO A 113 4.74 -2.41 11.95
C PRO A 113 5.40 -1.79 10.73
N LYS A 114 5.28 -2.43 9.56
CA LYS A 114 6.02 -2.00 8.36
C LYS A 114 5.34 -2.45 7.08
N ALA A 115 5.35 -1.58 6.08
CA ALA A 115 4.95 -1.87 4.72
C ALA A 115 5.90 -1.18 3.73
N SER A 116 6.01 -1.76 2.54
CA SER A 116 6.76 -1.19 1.42
C SER A 116 5.89 -1.25 0.18
N LEU A 117 5.96 -0.21 -0.65
CA LEU A 117 5.16 -0.09 -1.86
C LEU A 117 6.07 0.28 -3.02
N THR A 118 6.00 -0.47 -4.11
CA THR A 118 6.61 -0.07 -5.38
C THR A 118 5.54 0.12 -6.44
N LEU A 119 5.69 1.17 -7.25
CA LEU A 119 4.81 1.53 -8.35
C LEU A 119 5.64 1.60 -9.62
N THR A 120 5.47 0.63 -10.51
CA THR A 120 6.23 0.55 -11.75
C THR A 120 5.30 0.85 -12.92
N LEU A 121 5.61 1.89 -13.69
CA LEU A 121 4.92 2.15 -14.95
C LEU A 121 5.38 1.09 -15.96
N VAL A 122 4.44 0.23 -16.36
CA VAL A 122 4.62 -0.81 -17.37
C VAL A 122 4.37 -0.15 -18.72
N ASN A 123 5.42 -0.09 -19.55
CA ASN A 123 5.33 0.47 -20.91
C ASN A 123 4.34 -0.30 -21.77
#